data_AF-A0A3S4WVP8-F1
#
_entry.id   AF-A0A3S4WVP8-F1
#
_cell.length_a   1.000
_cell.length_b   1.000
_cell.length_c   1.000
_cell.angle_alpha   90.00
_cell.angle_beta   90.00
_cell.angle_gamma   90.00
#
_symmetry.space_group_name_H-M   'P 1'
#
loop_
_entity.id
_entity.type
_entity.pdbx_description
1 polymer ?
#
loop_
_entity_poly.entity_id
_entity_poly.type
_entity_poly.pdbx_seq_one_letter_code
_entity_poly.pdbx_strand_id
1 'polypeptide(L)'
;MTNQIDNEVIHKEIDLIQSIINRMAQNSFMLKGWVITIFVAVIALNVQTERFIQNLTLSIFPLAFWYIDAYYLYIERKYRKLYENRITLRKSGNSDNLYSLGIGEIKLINVLATMFSSSIAWFYIPILGILILALLI
;
A
#
# COMPACT_ATOMS: atom_id res chain seq x y z
N MET A 1 12.40 37.52 18.01
CA MET A 1 13.10 36.30 18.45
C MET A 1 12.37 35.13 17.80
N THR A 2 12.88 34.61 16.68
CA THR A 2 12.39 33.36 16.12
C THR A 2 12.78 32.26 17.10
N ASN A 3 11.82 31.71 17.83
CA ASN A 3 12.04 30.46 18.57
C ASN A 3 12.36 29.39 17.53
N GLN A 4 13.65 29.16 17.29
CA GLN A 4 14.09 28.03 16.48
C GLN A 4 13.61 26.77 17.18
N ILE A 5 12.81 25.98 16.47
CA ILE A 5 12.39 24.66 16.93
C ILE A 5 13.67 23.83 17.01
N ASP A 6 13.84 23.13 18.13
CA ASP A 6 14.97 22.24 18.33
C ASP A 6 15.04 21.19 17.21
N ASN A 7 16.24 20.94 16.70
CA ASN A 7 16.49 19.94 15.66
C ASN A 7 16.10 18.54 16.14
N GLU A 8 16.30 18.23 17.43
CA GLU A 8 15.88 16.93 17.99
C GLU A 8 14.36 16.72 17.86
N VAL A 9 13.60 17.78 18.14
CA VAL A 9 12.13 17.80 18.03
C VAL A 9 11.69 17.59 16.58
N ILE A 10 12.34 18.28 15.63
CA ILE A 10 12.08 18.12 14.19
C ILE A 10 12.39 16.69 13.74
N HIS A 11 13.57 16.16 14.08
CA HIS A 11 13.95 14.80 13.73
C HIS A 11 12.96 13.78 14.27
N LYS A 12 12.49 13.95 15.52
CA LYS A 12 11.50 13.06 16.11
C LYS A 12 10.15 13.07 15.38
N GLU A 13 9.68 14.23 14.93
CA GLU A 13 8.46 14.32 14.12
C GLU A 13 8.60 13.59 12.79
N ILE A 14 9.72 13.83 12.09
CA ILE A 14 10.05 13.23 10.81
C ILE A 14 10.17 11.70 10.93
N ASP A 15 10.79 11.20 12.00
CA ASP A 15 10.90 9.77 12.30
C ASP A 15 9.54 9.11 12.52
N LEU A 16 8.60 9.78 13.19
CA LEU A 16 7.25 9.26 13.38
C LEU A 16 6.51 9.10 12.04
N ILE A 17 6.66 10.06 11.13
CA ILE A 17 6.07 9.98 9.78
C ILE A 17 6.75 8.85 8.98
N GLN A 18 8.08 8.76 9.04
CA GLN A 18 8.84 7.70 8.37
C GLN A 18 8.47 6.31 8.88
N SER A 19 8.22 6.16 10.20
CA SER A 19 7.74 4.92 10.80
C SER A 19 6.41 4.46 10.18
N ILE A 20 5.48 5.39 9.92
CA ILE A 20 4.20 5.07 9.28
C ILE A 20 4.42 4.66 7.82
N ILE A 21 5.27 5.35 7.07
CA ILE A 21 5.64 4.99 5.69
C ILE A 21 6.18 3.56 5.65
N ASN A 22 7.13 3.25 6.53
CA ASN A 22 7.72 1.91 6.64
C ASN A 22 6.66 0.85 6.94
N ARG A 23 5.72 1.13 7.85
CA ARG A 23 4.62 0.22 8.17
C ARG A 23 3.69 -0.04 6.98
N MET A 24 3.40 0.98 6.15
CA MET A 24 2.59 0.79 4.95
C MET A 24 3.32 -0.06 3.90
N ALA A 25 4.61 0.20 3.68
CA ALA A 25 5.44 -0.59 2.77
C ALA A 25 5.56 -2.06 3.25
N GLN A 26 5.76 -2.28 4.54
CA GLN A 26 5.80 -3.62 5.15
C GLN A 26 4.48 -4.36 5.00
N ASN A 27 3.34 -3.70 5.26
CA ASN A 27 2.03 -4.30 5.08
C ASN A 27 1.76 -4.68 3.62
N SER A 28 2.11 -3.80 2.66
CA SER A 28 2.05 -4.10 1.22
C SER A 28 2.88 -5.32 0.85
N PHE A 29 4.14 -5.37 1.31
CA PHE A 29 5.02 -6.51 1.05
C PHE A 29 4.50 -7.82 1.66
N MET A 30 4.07 -7.79 2.92
CA MET A 30 3.53 -8.96 3.60
C MET A 30 2.27 -9.48 2.90
N LEU A 31 1.41 -8.56 2.45
CA LEU A 31 0.21 -8.90 1.71
C LEU A 31 0.51 -9.62 0.40
N LYS A 32 1.52 -9.17 -0.36
CA LYS A 32 2.00 -9.88 -1.57
C LYS A 32 2.48 -11.29 -1.25
N GLY A 33 3.14 -11.50 -0.12
CA GLY A 33 3.51 -12.84 0.36
C GLY A 33 2.30 -13.74 0.57
N TRP A 34 1.28 -13.24 1.27
CA TRP A 34 0.02 -13.97 1.51
C TRP A 34 -0.73 -14.30 0.21
N VAL A 35 -0.74 -13.39 -0.77
CA VAL A 35 -1.33 -13.66 -2.09
C VAL A 35 -0.69 -14.89 -2.71
N ILE A 36 0.65 -14.94 -2.77
CA ILE A 36 1.37 -16.06 -3.40
C ILE A 36 1.08 -17.36 -2.67
N THR A 37 1.16 -17.38 -1.34
CA THR A 37 0.91 -18.58 -0.54
C THR A 37 -0.50 -19.14 -0.78
N ILE A 38 -1.51 -18.28 -0.73
CA ILE A 38 -2.90 -18.70 -0.92
C ILE A 38 -3.15 -19.09 -2.38
N PHE A 39 -2.56 -18.35 -3.34
CA PHE A 39 -2.65 -18.67 -4.75
C PHE A 39 -2.12 -20.06 -5.08
N VAL A 40 -0.92 -20.41 -4.59
CA VAL A 40 -0.32 -21.74 -4.78
C VAL A 40 -1.15 -22.82 -4.11
N ALA A 41 -1.63 -22.59 -2.88
CA ALA A 41 -2.47 -23.56 -2.16
C ALA A 41 -3.78 -23.84 -2.92
N VAL A 42 -4.40 -22.80 -3.47
CA VAL A 42 -5.64 -22.94 -4.25
C VAL A 42 -5.40 -23.67 -5.57
N ILE A 43 -4.31 -23.40 -6.28
CA ILE A 43 -3.95 -24.17 -7.48
C ILE A 43 -3.74 -25.66 -7.14
N ALA A 44 -3.03 -25.96 -6.05
CA ALA A 44 -2.78 -27.34 -5.63
C ALA A 44 -4.07 -28.11 -5.30
N LEU A 45 -5.06 -27.44 -4.69
CA LEU A 45 -6.36 -28.03 -4.38
C LEU A 45 -7.24 -28.22 -5.63
N ASN A 46 -7.14 -27.31 -6.62
CA ASN A 46 -7.95 -27.36 -7.84
C ASN A 46 -7.70 -28.63 -8.67
N VAL A 47 -6.47 -29.16 -8.64
CA VAL A 47 -6.11 -30.43 -9.30
C VAL A 47 -6.94 -31.64 -8.80
N GLN A 48 -7.65 -31.53 -7.67
CA GLN A 48 -8.26 -32.67 -6.97
C GLN A 48 -9.80 -32.66 -6.90
N THR A 49 -10.52 -31.64 -7.38
CA THR A 49 -11.97 -31.45 -7.05
C THR A 49 -12.82 -30.83 -8.17
N GLU A 50 -14.16 -30.92 -8.05
CA GLU A 50 -15.16 -30.45 -9.04
C GLU A 50 -15.07 -28.93 -9.34
N ARG A 51 -15.11 -28.57 -10.64
CA ARG A 51 -14.64 -27.28 -11.20
C ARG A 51 -15.42 -26.03 -10.78
N PHE A 52 -16.70 -26.10 -10.41
CA PHE A 52 -17.57 -24.90 -10.39
C PHE A 52 -17.41 -23.99 -9.16
N ILE A 53 -17.36 -24.54 -7.94
CA ILE A 53 -17.26 -23.74 -6.69
C ILE A 53 -15.85 -23.17 -6.51
N GLN A 54 -14.84 -23.83 -7.07
CA GLN A 54 -13.45 -23.38 -7.02
C GLN A 54 -13.20 -22.17 -7.93
N ASN A 55 -13.75 -22.19 -9.14
CA ASN A 55 -13.53 -21.14 -10.13
C ASN A 55 -14.00 -19.75 -9.66
N LEU A 56 -15.13 -19.66 -8.94
CA LEU A 56 -15.62 -18.38 -8.41
C LEU A 56 -14.73 -17.83 -7.29
N THR A 57 -14.22 -18.72 -6.41
CA THR A 57 -13.33 -18.35 -5.30
C THR A 57 -11.95 -17.90 -5.81
N LEU A 58 -11.46 -18.51 -6.89
CA LEU A 58 -10.20 -18.12 -7.55
C LEU A 58 -10.24 -16.69 -8.15
N SER A 59 -11.40 -16.21 -8.62
CA SER A 59 -11.48 -14.90 -9.27
C SER A 59 -11.62 -13.71 -8.32
N ILE A 60 -12.32 -13.86 -7.18
CA ILE A 60 -12.62 -12.72 -6.29
C ILE A 60 -11.42 -12.39 -5.38
N PHE A 61 -10.70 -13.41 -4.93
CA PHE A 61 -9.63 -13.26 -3.94
C PHE A 61 -8.47 -12.37 -4.41
N PRO A 62 -7.90 -12.55 -5.62
CA PRO A 62 -6.79 -11.72 -6.10
C PRO A 62 -7.17 -10.25 -6.25
N LEU A 63 -8.42 -9.95 -6.62
CA LEU A 63 -8.92 -8.59 -6.76
C LEU A 63 -9.01 -7.87 -5.41
N ALA A 64 -9.47 -8.57 -4.36
CA ALA A 64 -9.51 -8.02 -3.01
C ALA A 64 -8.10 -7.68 -2.51
N PHE A 65 -7.13 -8.58 -2.70
CA PHE A 65 -5.75 -8.34 -2.30
C PHE A 65 -5.10 -7.21 -3.12
N TRP A 66 -5.38 -7.15 -4.43
CA TRP A 66 -4.92 -6.06 -5.28
C TRP A 66 -5.43 -4.71 -4.79
N TYR A 67 -6.71 -4.61 -4.44
CA TYR A 67 -7.28 -3.39 -3.88
C TYR A 67 -6.61 -2.99 -2.55
N ILE A 68 -6.41 -3.93 -1.63
CA ILE A 68 -5.78 -3.65 -0.33
C ILE A 68 -4.30 -3.25 -0.52
N ASP A 69 -3.58 -3.88 -1.44
CA ASP A 69 -2.19 -3.48 -1.77
C ASP A 69 -2.14 -2.04 -2.30
N ALA A 70 -3.08 -1.69 -3.19
CA ALA A 70 -3.23 -0.34 -3.70
C ALA A 70 -3.63 0.66 -2.61
N TYR A 71 -4.42 0.24 -1.63
CA TYR A 71 -4.77 1.05 -0.48
C TYR A 71 -3.52 1.37 0.37
N TYR A 72 -2.67 0.38 0.66
CA TYR A 72 -1.43 0.64 1.40
C TYR A 72 -0.50 1.59 0.65
N LEU A 73 -0.32 1.41 -0.66
CA LEU A 73 0.48 2.33 -1.48
C LEU A 73 -0.13 3.74 -1.53
N TYR A 74 -1.47 3.84 -1.59
CA TYR A 74 -2.17 5.12 -1.57
C TYR A 74 -1.91 5.88 -0.26
N ILE A 75 -2.03 5.20 0.89
CA ILE A 75 -1.75 5.80 2.19
C ILE A 75 -0.27 6.15 2.32
N GLU A 76 0.63 5.29 1.86
CA GLU A 76 2.07 5.55 1.84
C GLU A 76 2.40 6.84 1.07
N ARG A 77 1.84 7.02 -0.13
CA ARG A 77 2.03 8.23 -0.94
C ARG A 77 1.53 9.48 -0.23
N LYS A 78 0.41 9.40 0.50
CA LYS A 78 -0.08 10.52 1.32
C LYS A 78 0.91 10.89 2.41
N TYR A 79 1.47 9.89 3.10
CA TYR A 79 2.47 10.13 4.15
C TYR A 79 3.80 10.64 3.59
N ARG A 80 4.23 10.21 2.41
CA ARG A 80 5.38 10.80 1.71
C ARG A 80 5.15 12.29 1.41
N LYS A 81 3.94 12.67 0.98
CA LYS A 81 3.60 14.09 0.79
C LYS A 81 3.53 14.87 2.10
N LEU A 82 2.98 14.27 3.16
CA LEU A 82 2.98 14.86 4.50
C LEU A 82 4.42 15.12 4.97
N TYR A 83 5.32 14.14 4.78
CA TYR A 83 6.74 14.23 5.11
C TYR A 83 7.41 15.43 4.44
N GLU A 84 7.25 15.57 3.11
CA GLU A 84 7.78 16.71 2.34
C GLU A 84 7.21 18.06 2.84
N ASN A 85 5.91 18.11 3.09
CA ASN A 85 5.24 19.32 3.57
C ASN A 85 5.75 19.71 4.96
N ARG A 86 5.95 18.75 5.87
CA ARG A 86 6.48 19.00 7.22
C ARG A 86 7.91 19.52 7.18
N ILE A 87 8.79 18.91 6.38
CA ILE A 87 10.15 19.43 6.18
C ILE A 87 10.13 20.89 5.72
N THR A 88 9.26 21.21 4.75
CA THR A 88 9.13 22.58 4.23
C THR A 88 8.65 23.56 5.30
N LEU A 89 7.68 23.16 6.12
CA LEU A 89 7.13 23.96 7.23
C LEU A 89 8.16 24.20 8.34
N ARG A 90 8.97 23.19 8.69
CA ARG A 90 10.02 23.35 9.72
C ARG A 90 11.16 24.23 9.24
N LYS A 91 11.53 24.15 7.95
CA LYS A 91 12.52 25.05 7.35
C LYS A 91 12.11 26.53 7.40
N SER A 92 10.81 26.85 7.40
CA SER A 92 10.32 28.22 7.57
C SER A 92 10.21 28.67 9.04
N GLY A 93 10.62 27.83 9.99
CA GLY A 93 10.54 28.11 11.42
C GLY A 93 9.11 28.04 12.00
N ASN A 94 8.15 27.50 11.23
CA ASN A 94 6.77 27.38 11.66
C ASN A 94 6.58 26.09 12.49
N SER A 95 6.01 26.22 13.70
CA SER A 95 5.73 25.13 14.65
C SER A 95 4.30 24.60 14.61
N ASP A 96 3.47 25.08 13.68
CA ASP A 96 2.09 24.60 13.51
C ASP A 96 2.06 23.11 13.21
N ASN A 97 1.03 22.45 13.72
CA ASN A 97 0.80 21.01 13.52
C ASN A 97 2.00 20.13 13.89
N LEU A 98 2.88 20.59 14.80
CA LEU A 98 3.99 19.79 15.33
C LEU A 98 3.47 18.49 15.93
N TYR A 99 4.06 17.38 15.50
CA TYR A 99 3.64 16.02 15.84
C TYR A 99 2.24 15.62 15.36
N SER A 100 1.58 16.43 14.53
CA SER A 100 0.31 16.04 13.93
C SER A 100 0.55 15.06 12.79
N LEU A 101 0.12 13.81 13.02
CA LEU A 101 0.19 12.69 12.07
C LEU A 101 -1.05 12.56 11.19
N GLY A 102 -1.98 13.52 11.29
CA GLY A 102 -3.19 13.58 10.48
C GLY A 102 -2.87 13.87 9.02
N ILE A 103 -3.29 12.97 8.13
CA ILE A 103 -3.06 13.07 6.68
C ILE A 103 -4.05 14.00 5.96
N GLY A 104 -5.02 14.57 6.67
CA GLY A 104 -5.92 15.65 6.22
C GLY A 104 -6.52 15.48 4.82
N GLU A 105 -6.83 16.59 4.17
CA GLU A 105 -7.29 16.65 2.77
C GLU A 105 -6.15 16.54 1.75
N ILE A 106 -5.11 15.72 2.01
CA ILE A 106 -4.10 15.47 0.98
C ILE A 106 -4.78 14.70 -0.16
N LYS A 107 -5.24 15.42 -1.19
CA LYS A 107 -5.89 14.88 -2.37
C LYS A 107 -4.81 14.28 -3.27
N LEU A 108 -4.81 12.96 -3.35
CA LEU A 108 -4.04 12.18 -4.32
C LEU A 108 -4.99 11.42 -5.24
N ILE A 109 -4.42 10.85 -6.29
CA ILE A 109 -5.12 9.90 -7.17
C ILE A 109 -5.74 8.79 -6.32
N ASN A 110 -6.99 8.43 -6.60
CA ASN A 110 -7.75 7.48 -5.78
C ASN A 110 -7.10 6.07 -5.74
N VAL A 111 -7.59 5.23 -4.82
CA VAL A 111 -7.09 3.86 -4.63
C VAL A 111 -7.19 3.03 -5.92
N LEU A 112 -8.27 3.21 -6.68
CA LEU A 112 -8.51 2.48 -7.94
C LEU A 112 -7.44 2.79 -9.00
N ALA A 113 -7.10 4.06 -9.20
CA ALA A 113 -6.02 4.41 -10.11
C ALA A 113 -4.65 3.96 -9.59
N THR A 114 -4.49 3.84 -8.26
CA THR A 114 -3.27 3.31 -7.65
C THR A 114 -3.07 1.82 -7.93
N MET A 115 -4.15 1.05 -8.12
CA MET A 115 -4.09 -0.36 -8.52
C MET A 115 -3.33 -0.55 -9.83
N PHE A 116 -3.50 0.37 -10.78
CA PHE A 116 -2.85 0.33 -12.10
C PHE A 116 -1.47 0.99 -12.13
N SER A 117 -0.91 1.37 -10.99
CA SER A 117 0.46 1.88 -10.94
C SER A 117 1.48 0.79 -11.28
N SER A 118 2.58 1.15 -11.94
CA SER A 118 3.57 0.18 -12.42
C SER A 118 4.06 -0.78 -11.33
N SER A 119 4.31 -0.30 -10.11
CA SER A 119 4.78 -1.13 -8.98
C SER A 119 3.80 -2.21 -8.53
N ILE A 120 2.50 -2.00 -8.71
CA ILE A 120 1.46 -2.96 -8.33
C ILE A 120 1.08 -3.82 -9.55
N ALA A 121 0.90 -3.20 -10.71
CA ALA A 121 0.51 -3.88 -11.94
C ALA A 121 1.47 -5.02 -12.31
N TRP A 122 2.79 -4.80 -12.23
CA TRP A 122 3.79 -5.84 -12.52
C TRP A 122 3.70 -7.07 -11.62
N PHE A 123 3.11 -6.95 -10.42
CA PHE A 123 2.93 -8.07 -9.50
C PHE A 123 1.63 -8.85 -9.79
N TYR A 124 0.51 -8.15 -10.02
CA TYR A 124 -0.80 -8.80 -10.17
C TYR A 124 -1.13 -9.23 -11.60
N ILE A 125 -0.57 -8.60 -12.64
CA ILE A 125 -0.81 -8.99 -14.04
C ILE A 125 -0.41 -10.46 -14.30
N PRO A 126 0.77 -10.95 -13.89
CA PRO A 126 1.13 -12.36 -14.09
C PRO A 126 0.19 -13.33 -13.36
N ILE A 127 -0.22 -12.99 -12.14
CA ILE A 127 -1.14 -13.82 -11.33
C ILE A 127 -2.49 -13.94 -12.05
N LEU A 128 -3.02 -12.82 -12.55
CA LEU A 128 -4.27 -12.81 -13.33
C LEU A 128 -4.13 -13.57 -14.65
N GLY A 129 -2.98 -13.47 -15.33
CA GLY A 129 -2.71 -14.24 -16.54
C GLY A 129 -2.76 -15.75 -16.29
N ILE A 130 -2.11 -16.23 -15.23
CA ILE A 130 -2.12 -17.65 -14.85
C ILE A 130 -3.53 -18.09 -14.46
N LEU A 131 -4.27 -17.26 -13.72
CA LEU A 131 -5.67 -17.53 -13.36
C LEU A 131 -6.56 -17.71 -14.58
N ILE A 132 -6.46 -16.81 -15.55
CA ILE A 132 -7.24 -16.88 -16.78
C ILE A 132 -6.91 -18.15 -17.55
N LEU A 133 -5.61 -18.49 -17.69
CA LEU A 133 -5.20 -19.74 -18.33
C LEU A 133 -5.75 -20.98 -17.60
N ALA A 134 -5.69 -21.00 -16.26
CA ALA A 134 -6.24 -22.10 -15.46
C ALA A 134 -7.76 -22.25 -15.59
N LEU A 135 -8.50 -21.16 -15.82
CA LEU A 135 -9.95 -21.18 -16.04
C LEU A 135 -10.34 -21.62 -17.45
N LEU A 136 -9.44 -21.51 -18.44
CA LEU A 136 -9.70 -21.84 -19.84
C LEU A 136 -9.45 -23.32 -20.17
N ILE A 137 -8.78 -24.08 -19.29
CA ILE A 137 -8.40 -25.50 -19.45
C ILE A 137 -9.31 -26.38 -18.59
#